data_AF-A0A433TG53-F1
#
_entry.id   AF-A0A433TG53-F1
#
_cell.length_a   1.000
_cell.length_b   1.000
_cell.length_c   1.000
_cell.angle_alpha   90.00
_cell.angle_beta   90.00
_cell.angle_gamma   90.00
#
_symmetry.space_group_name_H-M   'P 1'
#
loop_
_entity.id
_entity.type
_entity.pdbx_description
1 polymer ?
#
loop_
_entity_poly.entity_id
_entity_poly.type
_entity_poly.pdbx_seq_one_letter_code
_entity_poly.pdbx_strand_id
1 'polypeptide(L)'
;MEAIFHEKQEGSLCAQHCLNALLQNQYFSAVDLAQIGRRLDDTERERMAEGGIGTNEYQRFIEEPSSNFDDSGFFSVQVINEALSVWGLDMTLYNSQNPVAVNARENPTQMSAFICNYQQHWFCIRKLGLQWFNLNSLLSGPELISDTYLALFLTQLQQEGYSIFIVTGQLPECEAEQLLRLMPATQTVKPSLITDKGAQEIGADAEDDDGSLREALRVSKELIDKDDTALQRALQMSMEGYYLDQPAGASCDTGQSSIGLSENSNSMDPSSISQAELREKRLAFLNRATTSNSNNSDQCSNNTQDSELTEEELLQKAISMSMENS
;
A
#
# COMPACT_ATOMS: atom_id res chain seq x y z
N MET A 1 -19.50 -10.53 -13.62
CA MET A 1 -18.85 -10.30 -12.30
C MET A 1 -19.88 -10.25 -11.17
N GLU A 2 -21.12 -9.80 -11.43
CA GLU A 2 -22.19 -9.68 -10.42
C GLU A 2 -22.66 -11.02 -9.82
N ALA A 3 -22.45 -12.14 -10.50
CA ALA A 3 -22.79 -13.47 -10.00
C ALA A 3 -21.76 -14.03 -8.98
N ILE A 4 -20.57 -13.44 -8.89
CA ILE A 4 -19.54 -13.90 -7.95
C ILE A 4 -19.96 -13.46 -6.55
N PHE A 5 -20.08 -14.42 -5.64
CA PHE A 5 -20.34 -14.11 -4.25
C PHE A 5 -19.09 -13.46 -3.64
N HIS A 6 -19.21 -12.19 -3.27
CA HIS A 6 -18.16 -11.40 -2.61
C HIS A 6 -18.77 -10.63 -1.45
N GLU A 7 -18.33 -10.97 -0.24
CA GLU A 7 -18.77 -10.32 0.99
C GLU A 7 -17.70 -9.34 1.43
N LYS A 8 -18.08 -8.06 1.54
CA LYS A 8 -17.19 -7.03 2.08
C LYS A 8 -17.09 -7.19 3.58
N GLN A 9 -15.88 -7.08 4.11
CA GLN A 9 -15.68 -7.23 5.54
C GLN A 9 -16.14 -6.00 6.30
N GLU A 10 -16.88 -6.25 7.38
CA GLU A 10 -17.18 -5.28 8.42
C GLU A 10 -16.43 -5.68 9.70
N GLY A 11 -15.61 -4.77 10.24
CA GLY A 11 -14.76 -5.07 11.41
C GLY A 11 -13.60 -6.02 11.09
N SER A 12 -13.28 -6.94 12.00
CA SER A 12 -12.11 -7.84 11.91
C SER A 12 -12.45 -9.29 11.49
N LEU A 13 -13.68 -9.55 11.05
CA LEU A 13 -14.22 -10.90 10.75
C LEU A 13 -13.71 -11.50 9.43
N CYS A 14 -12.43 -11.32 9.11
CA CYS A 14 -11.82 -11.75 7.85
C CYS A 14 -11.94 -13.26 7.58
N ALA A 15 -11.86 -14.11 8.61
CA ALA A 15 -11.96 -15.56 8.43
C ALA A 15 -13.34 -16.01 7.94
N GLN A 16 -14.41 -15.39 8.45
CA GLN A 16 -15.78 -15.64 7.97
C GLN A 16 -15.89 -15.32 6.49
N HIS A 17 -15.51 -14.11 6.10
CA HIS A 17 -15.62 -13.66 4.71
C HIS A 17 -14.72 -14.47 3.78
N CYS A 18 -13.52 -14.84 4.22
CA CYS A 18 -12.62 -15.72 3.50
C CYS A 18 -13.26 -17.09 3.19
N LEU A 19 -13.87 -17.74 4.20
CA LEU A 19 -14.52 -19.04 4.04
C LEU A 19 -15.79 -18.95 3.18
N ASN A 20 -16.62 -17.94 3.39
CA ASN A 20 -17.85 -17.74 2.63
C ASN A 20 -17.56 -17.41 1.16
N ALA A 21 -16.57 -16.55 0.90
CA ALA A 21 -16.11 -16.27 -0.45
C ALA A 21 -15.49 -17.51 -1.11
N LEU A 22 -14.73 -18.31 -0.35
CA LEU A 22 -14.18 -19.57 -0.84
C LEU A 22 -15.27 -20.56 -1.22
N LEU A 23 -16.36 -20.66 -0.45
CA LEU A 23 -17.47 -21.57 -0.73
C LEU A 23 -18.54 -20.97 -1.65
N GLN A 24 -18.40 -19.68 -2.00
CA GLN A 24 -19.33 -18.90 -2.83
C GLN A 24 -20.76 -18.82 -2.28
N ASN A 25 -20.92 -18.86 -0.95
CA ASN A 25 -22.19 -18.65 -0.26
C ASN A 25 -21.96 -18.33 1.23
N GLN A 26 -22.99 -17.87 1.93
CA GLN A 26 -22.96 -17.58 3.37
C GLN A 26 -23.20 -18.85 4.19
N TYR A 27 -22.18 -19.72 4.28
CA TYR A 27 -22.28 -20.97 5.05
C TYR A 27 -21.83 -20.82 6.51
N PHE A 28 -20.90 -19.91 6.77
CA PHE A 28 -20.36 -19.68 8.11
C PHE A 28 -20.73 -18.29 8.61
N SER A 29 -21.13 -18.22 9.87
CA SER A 29 -21.20 -16.99 10.65
C SER A 29 -20.07 -16.92 11.67
N ALA A 30 -19.80 -15.73 12.20
CA ALA A 30 -18.85 -15.55 13.30
C ALA A 30 -19.18 -16.43 14.52
N VAL A 31 -20.48 -16.69 14.77
CA VAL A 31 -20.93 -17.55 15.88
C VAL A 31 -20.52 -19.00 15.64
N ASP A 32 -20.69 -19.49 14.41
CA ASP A 32 -20.32 -20.86 14.06
C ASP A 32 -18.81 -21.08 14.20
N LEU A 33 -18.01 -20.12 13.71
CA LEU A 33 -16.55 -20.17 13.84
C LEU A 33 -16.09 -20.07 15.30
N ALA A 34 -16.74 -19.25 16.12
CA ALA A 34 -16.45 -19.16 17.55
C ALA A 34 -16.79 -20.47 18.26
N GLN A 35 -17.87 -21.16 17.87
CA GLN A 35 -18.21 -22.47 18.43
C GLN A 35 -17.17 -23.54 18.05
N ILE A 36 -16.65 -23.51 16.81
CA ILE A 36 -15.54 -24.37 16.40
C ILE A 36 -14.28 -24.06 17.24
N GLY A 37 -13.95 -22.78 17.42
CA GLY A 37 -12.84 -22.34 18.27
C GLY A 37 -12.93 -22.88 19.70
N ARG A 38 -14.06 -22.67 20.38
CA ARG A 38 -14.29 -23.20 21.74
C ARG A 38 -14.12 -24.71 21.82
N ARG A 39 -14.68 -25.44 20.84
CA ARG A 39 -14.56 -26.90 20.79
C ARG A 39 -13.10 -27.35 20.65
N LEU A 40 -12.32 -26.63 19.84
CA LEU A 40 -10.87 -26.89 19.71
C LEU A 40 -10.16 -26.61 21.03
N ASP A 41 -10.43 -25.49 21.69
CA ASP A 41 -9.85 -25.15 23.00
C ASP A 41 -10.19 -26.21 24.07
N ASP A 42 -11.42 -26.70 24.08
CA ASP A 42 -11.86 -27.77 24.98
C ASP A 42 -11.14 -29.09 24.69
N THR A 43 -11.00 -29.45 23.41
CA THR A 43 -10.29 -30.66 22.99
C THR A 43 -8.79 -30.59 23.32
N GLU A 44 -8.17 -29.43 23.12
CA GLU A 44 -6.77 -29.18 23.50
C GLU A 44 -6.59 -29.32 25.01
N ARG A 45 -7.51 -28.75 25.80
CA ARG A 45 -7.53 -28.87 27.27
C ARG A 45 -7.69 -30.31 27.73
N GLU A 46 -8.58 -31.08 27.12
CA GLU A 46 -8.80 -32.49 27.44
C GLU A 46 -7.55 -33.33 27.13
N ARG A 47 -6.93 -33.15 25.96
CA ARG A 47 -5.68 -33.85 25.61
C ARG A 47 -4.53 -33.50 26.55
N MET A 48 -4.44 -32.25 26.98
CA MET A 48 -3.43 -31.85 27.97
C MET A 48 -3.71 -32.48 29.34
N ALA A 49 -4.98 -32.66 29.72
CA ALA A 49 -5.37 -33.33 30.94
C ALA A 49 -5.06 -34.84 30.93
N GLU A 50 -5.09 -35.50 29.75
CA GLU A 50 -4.66 -36.90 29.58
C GLU A 50 -3.17 -37.10 29.93
N GLY A 51 -2.33 -36.09 29.70
CA GLY A 51 -0.92 -36.05 30.11
C GLY A 51 -0.71 -35.93 31.62
N GLY A 52 -1.79 -35.78 32.40
CA GLY A 52 -1.78 -35.65 33.85
C GLY A 52 -1.99 -34.21 34.31
N ILE A 53 -3.06 -33.96 35.07
CA ILE A 53 -3.46 -32.63 35.59
C ILE A 53 -2.40 -32.01 36.53
N GLY A 54 -1.52 -32.84 37.11
CA GLY A 54 -0.47 -32.40 38.03
C GLY A 54 0.88 -32.09 37.38
N THR A 55 0.99 -32.13 36.05
CA THR A 55 2.26 -31.84 35.35
C THR A 55 2.49 -30.33 35.24
N ASN A 56 3.77 -29.95 35.17
CA ASN A 56 4.15 -28.55 34.95
C ASN A 56 3.63 -28.03 33.59
N GLU A 57 3.51 -28.90 32.58
CA GLU A 57 2.93 -28.51 31.28
C GLU A 57 1.46 -28.13 31.39
N TYR A 58 0.65 -28.89 32.16
CA TYR A 58 -0.76 -28.57 32.37
C TYR A 58 -0.93 -27.28 33.18
N GLN A 59 -0.12 -27.08 34.23
CA GLN A 59 -0.15 -25.83 35.02
C GLN A 59 0.16 -24.61 34.16
N ARG A 60 1.19 -24.68 33.32
CA ARG A 60 1.54 -23.61 32.38
C ARG A 60 0.44 -23.35 31.35
N PHE A 61 -0.21 -24.40 30.85
CA PHE A 61 -1.35 -24.27 29.93
C PHE A 61 -2.56 -23.58 30.60
N ILE A 62 -2.78 -23.80 31.90
CA ILE A 62 -3.85 -23.10 32.64
C ILE A 62 -3.49 -21.64 32.92
N GLU A 63 -2.22 -21.32 33.13
CA GLU A 63 -1.73 -19.94 33.27
C GLU A 63 -1.85 -19.15 31.96
N GLU A 64 -1.50 -19.77 30.83
CA GLU A 64 -1.60 -19.19 29.48
C GLU A 64 -2.36 -20.15 28.54
N PRO A 65 -3.71 -20.15 28.57
CA PRO A 65 -4.48 -21.00 27.67
C PRO A 65 -4.29 -20.56 26.22
N SER A 66 -4.14 -21.53 25.30
CA SER A 66 -4.32 -21.25 23.88
C SER A 66 -5.76 -20.80 23.66
N SER A 67 -5.94 -19.69 22.95
CA SER A 67 -7.25 -19.23 22.52
C SER A 67 -7.29 -19.28 21.00
N ASN A 68 -8.16 -20.12 20.46
CA ASN A 68 -8.32 -20.29 19.02
C ASN A 68 -9.14 -19.19 18.34
N PHE A 69 -9.83 -18.37 19.13
CA PHE A 69 -10.46 -17.13 18.69
C PHE A 69 -10.32 -16.04 19.76
N ASP A 70 -10.48 -14.78 19.35
CA ASP A 70 -10.57 -13.63 20.27
C ASP A 70 -11.89 -12.87 20.05
N ASP A 71 -12.35 -12.16 21.08
CA ASP A 71 -13.55 -11.31 21.04
C ASP A 71 -13.43 -10.16 20.02
N SER A 72 -12.19 -9.85 19.60
CA SER A 72 -11.88 -8.94 18.50
C SER A 72 -12.25 -9.48 17.12
N GLY A 73 -12.56 -10.77 16.96
CA GLY A 73 -12.96 -11.40 15.69
C GLY A 73 -11.83 -12.07 14.90
N PHE A 74 -10.66 -12.28 15.52
CA PHE A 74 -9.57 -13.05 14.92
C PHE A 74 -9.72 -14.54 15.18
N PHE A 75 -9.39 -15.35 14.17
CA PHE A 75 -9.47 -16.81 14.23
C PHE A 75 -8.13 -17.45 13.86
N SER A 76 -7.79 -18.51 14.57
CA SER A 76 -6.58 -19.30 14.31
C SER A 76 -6.71 -20.10 13.01
N VAL A 77 -5.56 -20.54 12.48
CA VAL A 77 -5.52 -21.44 11.32
C VAL A 77 -6.23 -22.77 11.57
N GLN A 78 -6.24 -23.25 12.81
CA GLN A 78 -6.88 -24.53 13.17
C GLN A 78 -8.39 -24.43 13.02
N VAL A 79 -9.01 -23.31 13.41
CA VAL A 79 -10.44 -23.06 13.22
C VAL A 79 -10.81 -23.12 11.75
N ILE A 80 -10.01 -22.50 10.88
CA ILE A 80 -10.26 -22.49 9.44
C ILE A 80 -10.11 -23.91 8.87
N ASN A 81 -9.08 -24.65 9.28
CA ASN A 81 -8.89 -26.03 8.83
C ASN A 81 -10.05 -26.95 9.27
N GLU A 82 -10.53 -26.81 10.49
CA GLU A 82 -11.65 -27.59 11.02
C GLU A 82 -12.99 -27.19 10.38
N ALA A 83 -13.17 -25.91 10.01
CA ALA A 83 -14.34 -25.49 9.25
C ALA A 83 -14.35 -26.09 7.84
N LEU A 84 -13.19 -26.19 7.19
CA LEU A 84 -13.04 -26.81 5.87
C LEU A 84 -13.21 -28.33 5.91
N SER A 85 -12.78 -28.99 6.99
CA SER A 85 -12.87 -30.44 7.13
C SER A 85 -14.31 -30.95 7.10
N VAL A 86 -15.28 -30.15 7.59
CA VAL A 86 -16.73 -30.43 7.50
C VAL A 86 -17.21 -30.60 6.06
N TRP A 87 -16.54 -29.92 5.11
CA TRP A 87 -16.85 -29.99 3.68
C TRP A 87 -16.00 -31.02 2.94
N GLY A 88 -15.17 -31.80 3.63
CA GLY A 88 -14.20 -32.70 3.00
C GLY A 88 -13.11 -31.94 2.25
N LEU A 89 -12.80 -30.71 2.69
CA LEU A 89 -11.73 -29.88 2.16
C LEU A 89 -10.55 -29.90 3.13
N ASP A 90 -9.35 -30.03 2.59
CA ASP A 90 -8.11 -30.03 3.34
C ASP A 90 -7.26 -28.80 2.98
N MET A 91 -6.53 -28.30 3.97
CA MET A 91 -5.62 -27.16 3.83
C MET A 91 -4.16 -27.63 3.94
N THR A 92 -3.37 -27.42 2.89
CA THR A 92 -1.94 -27.77 2.87
C THR A 92 -1.08 -26.53 2.69
N LEU A 93 -0.06 -26.33 3.52
CA LEU A 93 0.86 -25.19 3.40
C LEU A 93 1.62 -25.24 2.07
N TYR A 94 1.67 -24.11 1.36
CA TYR A 94 2.29 -23.98 0.03
C TYR A 94 3.80 -24.26 0.03
N ASN A 95 4.49 -23.99 1.14
CA ASN A 95 5.91 -24.26 1.32
C ASN A 95 6.22 -25.69 1.80
N SER A 96 5.19 -26.52 2.01
CA SER A 96 5.41 -27.89 2.48
C SER A 96 6.04 -28.79 1.41
N GLN A 97 6.57 -29.92 1.84
CA GLN A 97 7.10 -30.98 0.97
C GLN A 97 6.00 -31.94 0.47
N ASN A 98 4.73 -31.63 0.76
CA ASN A 98 3.62 -32.44 0.28
C ASN A 98 3.60 -32.44 -1.27
N PRO A 99 3.36 -33.58 -1.95
CA PRO A 99 3.28 -33.63 -3.42
C PRO A 99 2.30 -32.61 -4.01
N VAL A 100 1.18 -32.32 -3.32
CA VAL A 100 0.24 -31.28 -3.74
C VAL A 100 0.91 -29.90 -3.78
N ALA A 101 1.69 -29.58 -2.76
CA ALA A 101 2.38 -28.29 -2.67
C ALA A 101 3.50 -28.15 -3.70
N VAL A 102 4.22 -29.24 -3.99
CA VAL A 102 5.21 -29.27 -5.08
C VAL A 102 4.52 -28.98 -6.43
N ASN A 103 3.41 -29.68 -6.71
CA ASN A 103 2.66 -29.49 -7.95
C ASN A 103 2.07 -28.07 -8.06
N ALA A 104 1.59 -27.50 -6.96
CA ALA A 104 1.08 -26.12 -6.93
C ALA A 104 2.17 -25.07 -7.24
N ARG A 105 3.43 -25.33 -6.87
CA ARG A 105 4.56 -24.46 -7.20
C ARG A 105 4.96 -24.55 -8.67
N GLU A 106 4.84 -25.72 -9.27
CA GLU A 106 5.15 -25.93 -10.70
C GLU A 106 4.01 -25.42 -11.60
N ASN A 107 2.77 -25.73 -11.24
CA ASN A 107 1.57 -25.44 -12.03
C ASN A 107 0.42 -24.91 -11.14
N PRO A 108 0.48 -23.65 -10.70
CA PRO A 108 -0.54 -23.09 -9.80
C PRO A 108 -1.94 -23.06 -10.41
N THR A 109 -2.07 -23.02 -11.73
CA THR A 109 -3.36 -22.97 -12.45
C THR A 109 -4.17 -24.26 -12.40
N GLN A 110 -3.54 -25.37 -11.99
CA GLN A 110 -4.19 -26.68 -11.80
C GLN A 110 -4.87 -26.82 -10.44
N MET A 111 -4.60 -25.91 -9.52
CA MET A 111 -5.25 -25.88 -8.22
C MET A 111 -6.65 -25.28 -8.33
N SER A 112 -7.48 -25.51 -7.32
CA SER A 112 -8.87 -24.99 -7.29
C SER A 112 -8.97 -23.68 -6.51
N ALA A 113 -8.26 -23.59 -5.37
CA ALA A 113 -8.24 -22.38 -4.57
C ALA A 113 -6.99 -22.32 -3.66
N PHE A 114 -6.67 -21.10 -3.24
CA PHE A 114 -5.66 -20.78 -2.25
C PHE A 114 -6.29 -19.92 -1.15
N ILE A 115 -5.80 -20.08 0.08
CA ILE A 115 -6.10 -19.21 1.21
C ILE A 115 -4.78 -18.57 1.62
N CYS A 116 -4.80 -17.26 1.86
CA CYS A 116 -3.63 -16.50 2.21
C CYS A 116 -3.87 -15.82 3.56
N ASN A 117 -2.82 -15.81 4.38
CA ASN A 117 -2.78 -15.09 5.64
C ASN A 117 -1.61 -14.11 5.68
N TYR A 118 -1.87 -12.88 6.10
CA TYR A 118 -0.84 -11.89 6.40
C TYR A 118 -1.25 -11.04 7.58
N GLN A 119 -0.38 -10.97 8.60
CA GLN A 119 -0.60 -10.17 9.80
C GLN A 119 -2.03 -10.30 10.37
N GLN A 120 -2.51 -11.54 10.50
CA GLN A 120 -3.86 -11.87 11.02
C GLN A 120 -5.04 -11.55 10.07
N HIS A 121 -4.80 -11.15 8.83
CA HIS A 121 -5.83 -11.00 7.80
C HIS A 121 -5.91 -12.23 6.89
N TRP A 122 -7.11 -12.76 6.70
CA TRP A 122 -7.40 -13.91 5.85
C TRP A 122 -8.14 -13.49 4.58
N PHE A 123 -7.70 -14.01 3.43
CA PHE A 123 -8.44 -13.91 2.17
C PHE A 123 -8.21 -15.15 1.31
N CYS A 124 -9.07 -15.34 0.31
CA CYS A 124 -8.97 -16.47 -0.60
C CYS A 124 -8.82 -16.03 -2.05
N ILE A 125 -8.17 -16.90 -2.82
CA ILE A 125 -8.00 -16.80 -4.27
C ILE A 125 -8.65 -18.06 -4.84
N ARG A 126 -9.78 -17.94 -5.54
CA ARG A 126 -10.55 -19.08 -6.05
C ARG A 126 -10.60 -19.04 -7.57
N LYS A 127 -10.48 -20.22 -8.18
CA LYS A 127 -10.78 -20.41 -9.60
C LYS A 127 -12.29 -20.54 -9.79
N LEU A 128 -12.87 -19.68 -10.61
CA LEU A 128 -14.29 -19.70 -10.97
C LEU A 128 -14.39 -19.79 -12.50
N GLY A 129 -14.95 -20.90 -12.98
CA GLY A 129 -14.96 -21.23 -14.40
C GLY A 129 -13.55 -21.50 -14.92
N LEU A 130 -13.01 -20.58 -15.72
CA LEU A 130 -11.65 -20.67 -16.29
C LEU A 130 -10.75 -19.52 -15.83
N GLN A 131 -11.17 -18.74 -14.83
CA GLN A 131 -10.47 -17.53 -14.40
C GLN A 131 -10.24 -17.52 -12.89
N TRP A 132 -9.19 -16.83 -12.46
CA TRP A 132 -8.85 -16.68 -11.06
C TRP A 132 -9.34 -15.35 -10.51
N PHE A 133 -9.82 -15.36 -9.28
CA PHE A 133 -10.26 -14.15 -8.60
C PHE A 133 -9.63 -14.07 -7.21
N ASN A 134 -9.09 -12.90 -6.89
CA ASN A 134 -8.76 -12.51 -5.53
C ASN A 134 -10.04 -11.97 -4.87
N LEU A 135 -10.49 -12.67 -3.83
CA LEU A 135 -11.71 -12.40 -3.10
C LEU A 135 -11.39 -11.81 -1.72
N ASN A 136 -10.36 -10.96 -1.65
CA ASN A 136 -10.04 -10.23 -0.44
C ASN A 136 -11.22 -9.34 -0.04
N SER A 137 -11.76 -9.59 1.14
CA SER A 137 -12.93 -8.90 1.71
C SER A 137 -12.69 -7.40 1.94
N LEU A 138 -11.44 -6.94 1.98
CA LEU A 138 -11.06 -5.52 2.03
C LEU A 138 -11.19 -4.83 0.67
N LEU A 139 -11.36 -5.58 -0.42
CA LEU A 139 -11.61 -5.03 -1.75
C LEU A 139 -13.08 -4.68 -1.93
N SER A 140 -13.32 -3.63 -2.70
CA SER A 140 -14.67 -3.23 -3.10
C SER A 140 -15.42 -4.26 -3.95
N GLY A 141 -14.71 -5.25 -4.50
CA GLY A 141 -15.26 -6.37 -5.27
C GLY A 141 -14.17 -7.37 -5.67
N PRO A 142 -14.52 -8.45 -6.39
CA PRO A 142 -13.58 -9.46 -6.83
C PRO A 142 -12.55 -8.88 -7.82
N GLU A 143 -11.27 -9.16 -7.60
CA GLU A 143 -10.17 -8.79 -8.50
C GLU A 143 -9.81 -9.97 -9.41
N LEU A 144 -9.88 -9.76 -10.72
CA LEU A 144 -9.53 -10.75 -11.73
C LEU A 144 -8.01 -10.91 -11.80
N ILE A 145 -7.56 -12.15 -11.69
CA ILE A 145 -6.16 -12.56 -11.84
C ILE A 145 -6.05 -13.42 -13.10
N SER A 146 -5.13 -13.08 -14.00
CA SER A 146 -4.84 -13.91 -15.16
C SER A 146 -3.99 -15.12 -14.77
N ASP A 147 -4.13 -16.23 -15.50
CA ASP A 147 -3.30 -17.44 -15.32
C ASP A 147 -1.80 -17.14 -15.36
N THR A 148 -1.38 -16.23 -16.25
CA THR A 148 0.01 -15.81 -16.39
C THR A 148 0.49 -14.95 -15.22
N TYR A 149 -0.40 -14.21 -14.57
CA TYR A 149 -0.08 -13.36 -13.43
C TYR A 149 -0.15 -14.12 -12.10
N LEU A 150 -0.96 -15.17 -11.99
CA LEU A 150 -1.17 -15.95 -10.76
C LEU A 150 0.14 -16.41 -10.11
N ALA A 151 1.05 -17.00 -10.88
CA ALA A 151 2.32 -17.51 -10.35
C ALA A 151 3.19 -16.38 -9.76
N LEU A 152 3.22 -15.22 -10.45
CA LEU A 152 3.93 -14.04 -9.98
C LEU A 152 3.28 -13.46 -8.72
N PHE A 153 1.95 -13.39 -8.70
CA PHE A 153 1.18 -12.92 -7.56
C PHE A 153 1.45 -13.78 -6.31
N LEU A 154 1.38 -15.11 -6.42
CA LEU A 154 1.70 -16.02 -5.31
C LEU A 154 3.15 -15.85 -4.84
N THR A 155 4.09 -15.68 -5.78
CA THR A 155 5.51 -15.45 -5.45
C THR A 155 5.71 -14.14 -4.68
N GLN A 156 5.03 -13.07 -5.09
CA GLN A 156 5.04 -11.79 -4.39
C GLN A 156 4.52 -11.94 -2.96
N LEU A 157 3.38 -12.60 -2.78
CA LEU A 157 2.82 -12.86 -1.45
C LEU A 157 3.82 -13.64 -0.56
N GLN A 158 4.53 -14.63 -1.10
CA GLN A 158 5.57 -15.32 -0.32
C GLN A 158 6.72 -14.40 0.11
N GLN A 159 7.17 -13.49 -0.77
CA GLN A 159 8.25 -12.54 -0.48
C GLN A 159 7.85 -11.51 0.58
N GLU A 160 6.59 -11.08 0.55
CA GLU A 160 6.01 -10.18 1.55
C GLU A 160 5.80 -10.88 2.90
N GLY A 161 5.89 -12.22 2.95
CA GLY A 161 5.79 -13.02 4.17
C GLY A 161 4.40 -13.60 4.43
N TYR A 162 3.55 -13.70 3.41
CA TYR A 162 2.24 -14.33 3.53
C TYR A 162 2.39 -15.84 3.75
N SER A 163 1.57 -16.39 4.64
CA SER A 163 1.36 -17.82 4.73
C SER A 163 0.29 -18.22 3.71
N ILE A 164 0.70 -18.92 2.66
CA ILE A 164 -0.19 -19.39 1.60
C ILE A 164 -0.52 -20.86 1.85
N PHE A 165 -1.80 -21.18 1.74
CA PHE A 165 -2.34 -22.51 1.88
C PHE A 165 -3.10 -22.91 0.63
N ILE A 166 -2.93 -24.16 0.21
CA ILE A 166 -3.59 -24.77 -0.94
C ILE A 166 -4.80 -25.51 -0.40
N VAL A 167 -5.97 -25.24 -1.00
CA VAL A 167 -7.20 -25.95 -0.67
C VAL A 167 -7.38 -27.11 -1.64
N THR A 168 -7.46 -28.31 -1.10
CA THR A 168 -7.73 -29.54 -1.85
C THR A 168 -9.06 -30.15 -1.45
N GLY A 169 -9.75 -30.76 -2.42
CA GLY A 169 -11.06 -31.39 -2.22
C GLY A 169 -12.08 -30.89 -3.24
N GLN A 170 -13.34 -31.29 -3.08
CA GLN A 170 -14.41 -30.91 -3.99
C GLN A 170 -15.14 -29.67 -3.46
N LEU A 171 -14.87 -28.51 -4.07
CA LEU A 171 -15.60 -27.28 -3.76
C LEU A 171 -17.07 -27.40 -4.21
N PRO A 172 -18.01 -26.76 -3.49
CA PRO A 172 -19.41 -26.74 -3.90
C PRO A 172 -19.59 -26.01 -5.24
N GLU A 173 -20.48 -26.54 -6.06
CA GLU A 173 -20.89 -25.90 -7.31
C GLU A 173 -21.60 -24.57 -7.01
N CYS A 174 -21.30 -23.55 -7.81
CA CYS A 174 -21.89 -22.22 -7.66
C CYS A 174 -22.34 -21.67 -9.02
N GLU A 175 -23.35 -20.81 -9.00
CA GLU A 175 -23.89 -20.18 -10.21
C GLU A 175 -22.84 -19.33 -10.93
N ALA A 176 -21.97 -18.66 -10.17
CA ALA A 176 -20.84 -17.89 -10.69
C ALA A 176 -19.95 -18.73 -11.63
N GLU A 177 -19.64 -19.97 -11.24
CA GLU A 177 -18.79 -20.85 -12.03
C GLU A 177 -19.46 -21.26 -13.35
N GLN A 178 -20.77 -21.57 -13.32
CA GLN A 178 -21.52 -21.93 -14.52
C GLN A 178 -21.59 -20.76 -15.51
N LEU A 179 -21.87 -19.55 -15.00
CA LEU A 179 -21.93 -18.35 -15.83
C LEU A 179 -20.56 -17.96 -16.40
N LEU A 180 -19.49 -18.03 -15.60
CA LEU A 180 -18.14 -17.68 -16.04
C LEU A 180 -17.55 -18.67 -17.04
N ARG A 181 -18.05 -19.92 -17.09
CA ARG A 181 -17.72 -20.86 -18.17
C ARG A 181 -18.33 -20.45 -19.51
N LEU A 182 -19.51 -19.81 -19.49
CA LEU A 182 -20.21 -19.35 -20.69
C LEU A 182 -19.73 -17.96 -21.12
N MET A 183 -19.53 -17.07 -20.16
CA MET A 183 -19.15 -15.67 -20.38
C MET A 183 -18.00 -15.31 -19.44
N PRO A 184 -16.74 -15.34 -19.92
CA PRO A 184 -15.59 -14.92 -19.13
C PRO A 184 -15.77 -13.47 -18.64
N ALA A 185 -15.41 -13.22 -17.38
CA ALA A 185 -15.40 -11.88 -16.84
C ALA A 185 -14.29 -11.04 -17.49
N THR A 186 -14.62 -9.81 -17.83
CA THR A 186 -13.66 -8.78 -18.20
C THR A 186 -13.63 -7.72 -17.10
N GLN A 187 -12.43 -7.39 -16.62
CA GLN A 187 -12.22 -6.33 -15.64
C GLN A 187 -11.45 -5.20 -16.29
N THR A 188 -12.10 -4.04 -16.46
CA THR A 188 -11.49 -2.83 -17.03
C THR A 188 -10.85 -1.96 -15.95
N VAL A 189 -11.37 -2.01 -14.71
CA VAL A 189 -10.90 -1.23 -13.57
C VAL A 189 -10.61 -2.17 -12.40
N LYS A 190 -9.41 -2.06 -11.82
CA LYS A 190 -9.00 -2.82 -10.63
C LYS A 190 -9.81 -2.33 -9.41
N PRO A 191 -10.35 -3.23 -8.56
CA PRO A 191 -11.11 -2.81 -7.39
C PRO A 191 -10.19 -2.14 -6.37
N SER A 192 -10.64 -1.04 -5.78
CA SER A 192 -9.94 -0.34 -4.70
C SER A 192 -10.22 -0.99 -3.34
N LEU A 193 -9.35 -0.72 -2.36
CA LEU A 193 -9.61 -1.06 -0.96
C LEU A 193 -10.78 -0.23 -0.44
N ILE A 194 -11.60 -0.82 0.44
CA ILE A 194 -12.77 -0.17 1.01
C ILE A 194 -12.36 1.07 1.84
N THR A 195 -11.19 1.04 2.47
CA THR A 195 -10.60 2.19 3.19
C THR A 195 -10.40 3.41 2.29
N ASP A 196 -10.07 3.19 1.02
CA ASP A 196 -9.79 4.28 0.07
C ASP A 196 -11.10 4.95 -0.40
N LYS A 197 -12.22 4.22 -0.37
CA LYS A 197 -13.54 4.77 -0.69
C LYS A 197 -14.06 5.73 0.36
N GLY A 198 -13.72 5.54 1.64
CA GLY A 198 -14.06 6.51 2.69
C GLY A 198 -13.41 7.89 2.47
N ALA A 199 -12.23 7.93 1.85
CA ALA A 199 -11.57 9.19 1.45
C ALA A 199 -12.19 9.81 0.18
N GLN A 200 -12.88 9.02 -0.64
CA GLN A 200 -13.60 9.48 -1.84
C GLN A 200 -15.06 9.83 -1.57
N GLU A 201 -15.73 9.19 -0.61
CA GLU A 201 -17.14 9.43 -0.28
C GLU A 201 -17.35 10.69 0.58
N ILE A 202 -16.36 11.13 1.36
CA ILE A 202 -16.35 12.50 1.93
C ILE A 202 -16.24 13.57 0.82
N GLY A 203 -15.84 13.18 -0.40
CA GLY A 203 -15.79 14.04 -1.59
C GLY A 203 -16.89 13.76 -2.63
N ALA A 204 -17.78 12.79 -2.43
CA ALA A 204 -18.75 12.37 -3.45
C ALA A 204 -20.20 12.84 -3.17
N ASP A 205 -20.48 13.36 -1.97
CA ASP A 205 -21.77 14.00 -1.65
C ASP A 205 -21.74 15.53 -1.84
N ALA A 206 -20.72 16.04 -2.53
CA ALA A 206 -20.58 17.44 -2.93
C ALA A 206 -20.68 17.61 -4.46
N GLU A 207 -21.61 16.89 -5.11
CA GLU A 207 -22.12 17.33 -6.41
C GLU A 207 -23.24 18.37 -6.20
N ASP A 208 -22.90 19.61 -5.81
CA ASP A 208 -23.53 20.82 -6.40
C ASP A 208 -22.89 22.19 -6.05
N ASP A 209 -21.79 22.31 -5.29
CA ASP A 209 -21.21 23.66 -5.08
C ASP A 209 -19.72 23.69 -4.74
N ASP A 210 -18.86 23.46 -5.73
CA ASP A 210 -17.52 24.04 -5.63
C ASP A 210 -16.99 24.57 -6.96
N GLY A 211 -17.64 25.65 -7.40
CA GLY A 211 -17.08 26.54 -8.43
C GLY A 211 -15.72 27.12 -8.02
N SER A 212 -15.40 27.15 -6.71
CA SER A 212 -14.13 27.69 -6.21
C SER A 212 -12.96 26.73 -6.44
N LEU A 213 -13.15 25.41 -6.29
CA LEU A 213 -12.10 24.41 -6.54
C LEU A 213 -11.75 24.29 -8.02
N ARG A 214 -12.75 24.36 -8.91
CA ARG A 214 -12.51 24.40 -10.36
C ARG A 214 -11.78 25.68 -10.78
N GLU A 215 -12.15 26.81 -10.19
CA GLU A 215 -11.45 28.08 -10.44
C GLU A 215 -10.02 28.03 -9.87
N ALA A 216 -9.81 27.45 -8.69
CA ALA A 216 -8.49 27.28 -8.09
C ALA A 216 -7.59 26.36 -8.93
N LEU A 217 -8.10 25.23 -9.44
CA LEU A 217 -7.35 24.35 -10.35
C LEU A 217 -7.04 25.01 -11.69
N ARG A 218 -7.97 25.81 -12.23
CA ARG A 218 -7.74 26.59 -13.45
C ARG A 218 -6.69 27.69 -13.23
N VAL A 219 -6.76 28.39 -12.10
CA VAL A 219 -5.82 29.45 -11.72
C VAL A 219 -4.44 28.86 -11.45
N SER A 220 -4.32 27.74 -10.72
CA SER A 220 -3.06 27.04 -10.54
C SER A 220 -2.47 26.57 -11.87
N LYS A 221 -3.29 26.05 -12.78
CA LYS A 221 -2.84 25.65 -14.11
C LYS A 221 -2.33 26.83 -14.93
N GLU A 222 -3.05 27.96 -14.93
CA GLU A 222 -2.59 29.18 -15.61
C GLU A 222 -1.32 29.78 -15.00
N LEU A 223 -1.12 29.65 -13.68
CA LEU A 223 0.09 30.12 -13.01
C LEU A 223 1.30 29.26 -13.38
N ILE A 224 1.13 27.94 -13.48
CA ILE A 224 2.17 27.01 -13.92
C ILE A 224 2.56 27.28 -15.38
N ASP A 225 1.58 27.47 -16.26
CA ASP A 225 1.84 27.75 -17.68
C ASP A 225 2.53 29.14 -17.88
N LYS A 226 2.20 30.14 -17.04
CA LYS A 226 2.85 31.46 -17.08
C LYS A 226 4.29 31.41 -16.57
N ASP A 227 4.57 30.66 -15.50
CA ASP A 227 5.93 30.48 -14.98
C ASP A 227 6.81 29.69 -15.97
N ASP A 228 6.26 28.71 -16.69
CA ASP A 228 6.99 28.01 -17.75
C ASP A 228 7.36 28.95 -18.90
N THR A 229 6.48 29.88 -19.29
CA THR A 229 6.83 30.88 -20.32
C THR A 229 7.87 31.90 -19.86
N ALA A 230 7.87 32.29 -18.57
CA ALA A 230 8.86 33.18 -18.00
C ALA A 230 10.24 32.50 -17.87
N LEU A 231 10.25 31.23 -17.44
CA LEU A 231 11.45 30.41 -17.35
C LEU A 231 12.05 30.16 -18.74
N GLN A 232 11.22 29.85 -19.73
CA GLN A 232 11.65 29.61 -21.11
C GLN A 232 12.18 30.91 -21.76
N ARG A 233 11.60 32.06 -21.44
CA ARG A 233 12.11 33.38 -21.85
C ARG A 233 13.44 33.73 -21.16
N ALA A 234 13.62 33.39 -19.88
CA ALA A 234 14.87 33.58 -19.17
C ALA A 234 16.00 32.67 -19.70
N LEU A 235 15.68 31.43 -20.09
CA LEU A 235 16.58 30.51 -20.78
C LEU A 235 16.99 31.02 -22.17
N GLN A 236 16.03 31.53 -22.96
CA GLN A 236 16.27 32.16 -24.26
C GLN A 236 17.21 33.37 -24.14
N MET A 237 16.92 34.29 -23.20
CA MET A 237 17.77 35.46 -22.94
C MET A 237 19.16 35.08 -22.44
N SER A 238 19.28 33.96 -21.72
CA SER A 238 20.59 33.42 -21.30
C SER A 238 21.38 32.79 -22.46
N MET A 239 20.71 32.26 -23.49
CA MET A 239 21.35 31.79 -24.72
C MET A 239 21.78 32.95 -25.65
N GLU A 240 21.00 34.03 -25.69
CA GLU A 240 21.32 35.23 -26.48
C GLU A 240 22.45 36.06 -25.83
N GLY A 241 22.65 35.93 -24.52
CA GLY A 241 23.76 36.55 -23.78
C GLY A 241 25.15 35.94 -24.02
N TYR A 242 25.25 34.85 -24.79
CA TYR A 242 26.54 34.21 -25.12
C TYR A 242 27.11 34.61 -26.49
N TYR A 243 26.51 35.61 -27.17
CA TYR A 243 26.89 36.03 -28.54
C TYR A 243 27.24 37.51 -28.70
N LEU A 244 27.68 38.19 -27.63
CA LEU A 244 28.32 39.51 -27.75
C LEU A 244 29.57 39.62 -26.88
N ASP A 245 30.64 38.95 -27.30
CA ASP A 245 31.98 39.58 -27.39
C ASP A 245 32.99 38.67 -28.12
N GLN A 246 33.25 38.93 -29.42
CA GLN A 246 34.58 39.10 -30.04
C GLN A 246 34.56 39.02 -31.58
N PRO A 247 35.51 39.66 -32.27
CA PRO A 247 35.26 40.37 -33.52
C PRO A 247 35.47 39.53 -34.78
N ALA A 248 34.94 40.12 -35.86
CA ALA A 248 35.03 39.73 -37.25
C ALA A 248 36.36 39.10 -37.69
N GLY A 249 36.26 37.94 -38.36
CA GLY A 249 37.35 37.42 -39.18
C GLY A 249 37.12 36.01 -39.73
N ALA A 250 37.00 35.94 -41.05
CA ALA A 250 37.23 34.79 -41.94
C ALA A 250 36.06 33.84 -42.28
N SER A 251 35.85 33.78 -43.58
CA SER A 251 34.94 32.96 -44.38
C SER A 251 35.62 31.64 -44.81
N CYS A 252 34.90 30.52 -44.78
CA CYS A 252 34.81 29.46 -45.80
C CYS A 252 33.80 28.41 -45.30
N ASP A 253 32.66 28.20 -45.96
CA ASP A 253 32.40 27.41 -47.18
C ASP A 253 32.60 25.89 -47.06
N THR A 254 31.47 25.20 -47.23
CA THR A 254 31.23 23.85 -47.81
C THR A 254 32.02 22.63 -47.32
N GLY A 255 31.28 21.56 -46.99
CA GLY A 255 31.80 20.19 -47.12
C GLY A 255 31.10 19.11 -46.32
N GLN A 256 30.29 18.30 -47.01
CA GLN A 256 29.79 17.01 -46.56
C GLN A 256 30.93 15.98 -46.31
N SER A 257 30.59 14.96 -45.51
CA SER A 257 31.07 13.57 -45.59
C SER A 257 32.11 13.10 -44.56
N SER A 258 31.63 12.27 -43.63
CA SER A 258 32.00 10.85 -43.45
C SER A 258 33.39 10.43 -42.92
N ILE A 259 33.31 9.37 -42.08
CA ILE A 259 34.29 8.31 -41.80
C ILE A 259 35.29 8.55 -40.65
N GLY A 260 35.24 7.64 -39.67
CA GLY A 260 36.44 6.84 -39.35
C GLY A 260 37.04 7.01 -37.96
N LEU A 261 36.96 5.92 -37.20
CA LEU A 261 37.71 5.66 -35.97
C LEU A 261 39.24 5.72 -36.19
N SER A 262 39.97 6.32 -35.25
CA SER A 262 41.19 5.72 -34.69
C SER A 262 41.67 6.44 -33.42
N GLU A 263 42.05 5.62 -32.44
CA GLU A 263 42.64 5.98 -31.16
C GLU A 263 44.05 6.58 -31.32
N ASN A 264 44.37 7.60 -30.52
CA ASN A 264 45.54 7.53 -29.65
C ASN A 264 45.51 8.61 -28.54
N SER A 265 45.43 8.12 -27.31
CA SER A 265 46.11 8.58 -26.09
C SER A 265 46.61 10.03 -25.99
N ASN A 266 45.93 10.83 -25.16
CA ASN A 266 46.59 11.69 -24.19
C ASN A 266 45.73 11.83 -22.94
N SER A 267 46.21 11.23 -21.86
CA SER A 267 45.69 11.25 -20.51
C SER A 267 45.87 12.63 -19.86
N MET A 268 44.78 13.23 -19.37
CA MET A 268 44.77 14.11 -18.20
C MET A 268 43.41 13.97 -17.49
N ASP A 269 43.46 13.45 -16.27
CA ASP A 269 42.35 13.17 -15.36
C ASP A 269 41.54 14.43 -14.99
N PRO A 270 40.20 14.35 -14.96
CA PRO A 270 39.34 15.33 -14.31
C PRO A 270 38.90 14.82 -12.92
N SER A 271 39.62 15.21 -11.87
CA SER A 271 39.12 15.17 -10.49
C SER A 271 39.85 16.27 -9.70
N SER A 272 39.28 17.03 -8.78
CA SER A 272 38.03 16.92 -8.03
C SER A 272 37.76 18.30 -7.43
N ILE A 273 36.64 18.95 -7.76
CA ILE A 273 36.18 20.06 -6.91
C ILE A 273 35.71 19.42 -5.62
N SER A 274 36.34 19.79 -4.50
CA SER A 274 35.99 19.19 -3.21
C SER A 274 34.55 19.54 -2.84
N GLN A 275 33.84 18.62 -2.18
CA GLN A 275 32.46 18.88 -1.72
C GLN A 275 32.37 20.12 -0.80
N ALA A 276 33.48 20.51 -0.16
CA ALA A 276 33.59 21.72 0.63
C ALA A 276 33.51 23.00 -0.22
N GLU A 277 34.25 23.08 -1.33
CA GLU A 277 34.16 24.23 -2.27
C GLU A 277 32.77 24.35 -2.90
N LEU A 278 32.12 23.22 -3.18
CA LEU A 278 30.78 23.20 -3.73
C LEU A 278 29.74 23.67 -2.71
N ARG A 279 29.95 23.36 -1.42
CA ARG A 279 29.11 23.83 -0.31
C ARG A 279 29.31 25.32 -0.05
N GLU A 280 30.54 25.81 -0.11
CA GLU A 280 30.88 27.22 0.06
C GLU A 280 30.28 28.08 -1.06
N LYS A 281 30.37 27.61 -2.31
CA LYS A 281 29.71 28.29 -3.46
C LYS A 281 28.19 28.35 -3.31
N ARG A 282 27.55 27.30 -2.77
CA ARG A 282 26.09 27.29 -2.50
C ARG A 282 25.71 28.26 -1.39
N LEU A 283 26.50 28.34 -0.32
CA LEU A 283 26.27 29.29 0.78
C LEU A 283 26.47 30.75 0.33
N ALA A 284 27.48 31.01 -0.50
CA ALA A 284 27.71 32.34 -1.08
C ALA A 284 26.55 32.78 -1.99
N PHE A 285 25.94 31.84 -2.73
CA PHE A 285 24.76 32.10 -3.54
C PHE A 285 23.53 32.42 -2.68
N LEU A 286 23.27 31.66 -1.62
CA LEU A 286 22.16 31.94 -0.70
C LEU A 286 22.30 33.30 -0.02
N ASN A 287 23.49 33.64 0.49
CA ASN A 287 23.73 34.95 1.11
C ASN A 287 23.58 36.11 0.12
N ARG A 288 23.88 35.89 -1.18
CA ARG A 288 23.69 36.92 -2.20
C ARG A 288 22.21 37.14 -2.53
N ALA A 289 21.40 36.08 -2.45
CA ALA A 289 19.94 36.15 -2.64
C ALA A 289 19.21 36.80 -1.45
N THR A 290 19.72 36.64 -0.22
CA THR A 290 19.13 37.31 0.95
C THR A 290 19.40 38.82 0.97
N THR A 291 20.59 39.26 0.56
CA THR A 291 20.95 40.70 0.52
C THR A 291 20.18 41.48 -0.56
N SER A 292 19.62 40.79 -1.56
CA SER A 292 18.77 41.41 -2.59
C SER A 292 17.31 41.58 -2.14
N ASN A 293 16.90 40.99 -1.01
CA ASN A 293 15.53 41.07 -0.49
C ASN A 293 15.35 42.04 0.70
N SER A 294 16.41 42.71 1.16
CA SER A 294 16.34 43.66 2.29
C SER A 294 16.14 45.13 1.91
N ASN A 295 15.92 45.46 0.63
CA ASN A 295 15.73 46.86 0.17
C ASN A 295 14.28 47.24 -0.17
N ASN A 296 13.28 46.44 0.22
CA ASN A 296 11.86 46.80 0.02
C ASN A 296 11.00 46.43 1.24
N SER A 297 11.11 47.19 2.33
CA SER A 297 10.00 47.39 3.28
C SER A 297 10.35 48.49 4.29
N ASP A 298 10.48 49.73 3.81
CA ASP A 298 10.33 50.91 4.68
C ASP A 298 9.13 51.74 4.19
N GLN A 299 8.15 51.86 5.09
CA GLN A 299 7.07 52.85 5.21
C GLN A 299 5.64 52.28 5.26
N CYS A 300 5.20 51.94 6.48
CA CYS A 300 4.00 52.56 7.05
C CYS A 300 4.00 52.42 8.58
N SER A 301 4.32 53.51 9.27
CA SER A 301 4.18 53.65 10.72
C SER A 301 2.72 53.91 11.09
N ASN A 302 2.21 53.29 12.17
CA ASN A 302 1.66 54.03 13.32
C ASN A 302 1.24 53.11 14.49
N ASN A 303 1.93 53.34 15.62
CA ASN A 303 1.47 53.31 17.01
C ASN A 303 0.56 52.18 17.52
N THR A 304 1.10 51.32 18.40
CA THR A 304 0.69 51.30 19.82
C THR A 304 1.86 50.76 20.67
N GLN A 305 2.28 51.53 21.67
CA GLN A 305 3.24 51.09 22.70
C GLN A 305 2.51 50.16 23.68
N ASP A 306 3.07 48.99 23.98
CA ASP A 306 3.06 48.45 25.35
C ASP A 306 4.06 47.29 25.51
N SER A 307 5.18 47.63 26.16
CA SER A 307 6.00 46.84 27.08
C SER A 307 6.22 45.33 26.79
N GLU A 308 7.31 45.01 26.08
CA GLU A 308 7.88 43.65 26.03
C GLU A 308 8.33 43.20 27.43
N LEU A 309 7.55 42.34 28.08
CA LEU A 309 7.99 41.55 29.22
C LEU A 309 8.83 40.39 28.70
N THR A 310 10.01 40.17 29.29
CA THR A 310 10.90 39.07 28.88
C THR A 310 10.25 37.72 29.19
N GLU A 311 10.57 36.69 28.40
CA GLU A 311 10.01 35.32 28.55
C GLU A 311 10.11 34.78 29.98
N GLU A 312 11.09 35.24 30.76
CA GLU A 312 11.31 34.84 32.15
C GLU A 312 10.24 35.40 33.12
N GLU A 313 9.74 36.61 32.88
CA GLU A 313 8.65 37.21 33.67
C GLU A 313 7.29 36.59 33.34
N LEU A 314 7.07 36.19 32.08
CA LEU A 314 5.87 35.46 31.66
C LEU A 314 5.80 34.07 32.32
N LEU A 315 6.95 33.39 32.45
CA LEU A 315 7.05 32.10 33.12
C LEU A 315 6.82 32.21 34.64
N GLN A 316 7.38 33.23 35.30
CA GLN A 316 7.11 33.44 36.72
C GLN A 316 5.65 33.78 37.02
N LYS A 317 4.99 34.55 36.14
CA LYS A 317 3.57 34.88 36.27
C LYS A 317 2.65 33.68 36.03
N ALA A 318 3.03 32.77 35.13
CA ALA A 318 2.31 31.52 34.93
C ALA A 318 2.43 30.57 36.14
N ILE A 319 3.59 30.54 36.78
CA ILE A 319 3.82 29.70 37.98
C ILE A 319 3.06 30.23 39.19
N SER A 320 2.97 31.56 39.39
CA SER A 320 2.22 32.13 40.50
C SER A 320 0.71 31.92 40.37
N MET A 321 0.15 32.02 39.16
CA MET A 321 -1.26 31.75 38.91
C MET A 321 -1.67 30.29 39.12
N SER A 322 -0.74 29.34 38.95
CA SER A 322 -1.00 27.92 39.21
C SER A 322 -1.06 27.56 40.70
N MET A 323 -0.51 28.40 41.58
CA MET A 323 -0.47 28.13 43.04
C MET A 323 -1.62 28.80 43.83
N GLU A 324 -2.44 29.65 43.21
CA GLU A 324 -3.62 30.26 43.85
C GLU A 324 -4.92 29.47 43.63
N ASN A 325 -4.89 28.39 42.83
CA ASN A 325 -6.03 27.51 42.57
C ASN A 325 -5.85 26.08 43.13
N SER A 326 -5.10 25.93 44.23
CA SER A 326 -5.04 24.69 45.04
C SER A 326 -5.26 24.99 46.52
#